data_AF-A0A2E5XRA2-F1
#
_entry.id   AF-A0A2E5XRA2-F1
#
_cell.length_a   1.000
_cell.length_b   1.000
_cell.length_c   1.000
_cell.angle_alpha   90.00
_cell.angle_beta   90.00
_cell.angle_gamma   90.00
#
_symmetry.space_group_name_H-M   'P 1'
#
loop_
_entity.id
_entity.type
_entity.pdbx_description
1 polymer ?
#
loop_
_entity_poly.entity_id
_entity_poly.type
_entity_poly.pdbx_seq_one_letter_code
_entity_poly.pdbx_strand_id
1 'polypeptide(L)'
;MADLKIIVATDGKNLELARRVRDIAMSRMCDSEIIDLSTYELPLYTSKTSNGDAKELNSLIQALEDSSPWFVLLPEYNGGLPPVWINALT
;
A
#
# COMPACT_ATOMS: atom_id res chain seq x y z
N MET A 1 11.11 -12.47 -4.84
CA MET A 1 10.71 -11.07 -5.11
C MET A 1 9.56 -11.16 -6.08
N ALA A 2 8.47 -10.44 -5.80
CA ALA A 2 7.34 -10.36 -6.72
C ALA A 2 7.73 -9.48 -7.91
N ASP A 3 7.19 -9.75 -9.09
CA ASP A 3 7.41 -8.92 -10.29
C ASP A 3 6.58 -7.62 -10.26
N LEU A 4 5.57 -7.55 -9.37
CA LEU A 4 4.63 -6.43 -9.23
C LEU A 4 4.15 -6.31 -7.78
N LYS A 5 4.09 -5.09 -7.26
CA LYS A 5 3.45 -4.78 -5.97
C LYS A 5 2.13 -4.05 -6.19
N ILE A 6 1.04 -4.60 -5.69
CA ILE A 6 -0.30 -4.01 -5.79
C ILE A 6 -0.63 -3.38 -4.45
N ILE A 7 -0.68 -2.06 -4.39
CA ILE A 7 -0.90 -1.31 -3.15
C ILE A 7 -2.37 -0.91 -3.06
N VAL A 8 -3.03 -1.22 -1.93
CA VAL A 8 -4.39 -0.76 -1.62
C VAL A 8 -4.41 0.07 -0.35
N ALA A 9 -5.23 1.11 -0.31
CA ALA A 9 -5.37 1.96 0.87
C ALA A 9 -6.60 1.68 1.73
N THR A 10 -7.52 0.84 1.28
CA THR A 10 -8.73 0.51 2.03
C THR A 10 -9.21 -0.91 1.74
N ASP A 11 -9.95 -1.45 2.69
CA ASP A 11 -10.73 -2.66 2.51
C ASP A 11 -11.90 -2.45 1.52
N GLY A 12 -12.65 -3.53 1.27
CA GLY A 12 -13.81 -3.53 0.39
C GLY A 12 -13.47 -3.61 -1.10
N LYS A 13 -14.03 -2.69 -1.91
CA LYS A 13 -14.01 -2.80 -3.39
C LYS A 13 -12.62 -2.66 -4.01
N ASN A 14 -11.73 -1.88 -3.42
CA ASN A 14 -10.36 -1.73 -3.93
C ASN A 14 -9.54 -3.00 -3.66
N LEU A 15 -9.75 -3.66 -2.52
CA LEU A 15 -9.13 -4.96 -2.25
C LEU A 15 -9.66 -6.05 -3.19
N GLU A 16 -10.97 -6.04 -3.50
CA GLU A 16 -11.53 -6.92 -4.53
C GLU A 16 -10.89 -6.68 -5.90
N LEU A 17 -10.74 -5.40 -6.29
CA LEU A 17 -10.06 -5.02 -7.53
C LEU A 17 -8.59 -5.46 -7.53
N ALA A 18 -7.87 -5.32 -6.42
CA ALA A 18 -6.48 -5.77 -6.29
C ALA A 18 -6.34 -7.27 -6.49
N ARG A 19 -7.25 -8.07 -5.92
CA ARG A 19 -7.28 -9.52 -6.13
C ARG A 19 -7.52 -9.86 -7.60
N ARG A 20 -8.43 -9.16 -8.28
CA ARG A 20 -8.64 -9.33 -9.73
C ARG A 20 -7.40 -8.95 -10.54
N VAL A 21 -6.71 -7.86 -10.19
CA VAL A 21 -5.45 -7.46 -10.84
C VAL A 21 -4.37 -8.52 -10.64
N ARG A 22 -4.24 -9.09 -9.43
CA ARG A 22 -3.33 -10.20 -9.14
C ARG A 22 -3.65 -11.43 -9.98
N ASP A 23 -4.92 -11.82 -10.10
CA ASP A 23 -5.32 -12.97 -10.92
C ASP A 23 -4.97 -12.75 -12.41
N ILE A 24 -5.14 -11.52 -12.90
CA ILE A 24 -4.75 -11.09 -14.25
C ILE A 24 -3.22 -11.10 -14.42
N ALA A 25 -2.45 -10.67 -13.43
CA ALA A 25 -0.98 -10.71 -13.44
C ALA A 25 -0.47 -12.16 -13.44
N MET A 26 -1.03 -13.02 -12.58
CA MET A 26 -0.71 -14.45 -12.51
C MET A 26 -0.98 -15.15 -13.86
N SER A 27 -2.07 -14.82 -14.55
CA SER A 27 -2.36 -15.36 -15.90
C SER A 27 -1.32 -14.99 -16.95
N ARG A 28 -0.49 -13.97 -16.69
CA ARG A 28 0.61 -13.50 -17.54
C ARG A 28 1.98 -13.93 -17.03
N MET A 29 2.04 -14.87 -16.08
CA MET A 29 3.27 -15.31 -15.43
C MET A 29 4.01 -14.18 -14.72
N CYS A 30 3.28 -13.17 -14.23
CA CYS A 30 3.80 -12.08 -13.42
C CYS A 30 3.41 -12.34 -11.96
N ASP A 31 4.40 -12.65 -11.12
CA ASP A 31 4.17 -12.83 -9.69
C ASP A 31 3.84 -11.48 -9.06
N SER A 32 2.84 -11.44 -8.17
CA SER A 32 2.39 -10.19 -7.60
C SER A 32 1.98 -10.30 -6.14
N GLU A 33 2.39 -9.29 -5.38
CA GLU A 33 2.10 -9.16 -3.96
C GLU A 33 1.07 -8.06 -3.73
N ILE A 34 0.11 -8.29 -2.84
CA ILE A 34 -0.84 -7.24 -2.42
C ILE A 34 -0.38 -6.67 -1.09
N ILE A 35 -0.12 -5.36 -1.07
CA ILE A 35 0.21 -4.59 0.13
C ILE A 35 -1.02 -3.79 0.53
N ASP A 36 -1.63 -4.13 1.66
CA ASP A 36 -2.81 -3.43 2.18
C ASP A 36 -2.39 -2.44 3.27
N LEU A 37 -2.42 -1.14 2.95
CA LEU A 37 -2.03 -0.10 3.90
C LEU A 37 -2.95 -0.02 5.12
N SER A 38 -4.19 -0.52 5.01
CA SER A 38 -5.12 -0.51 6.15
C SER A 38 -4.74 -1.50 7.25
N THR A 39 -3.85 -2.46 6.96
CA THR A 39 -3.34 -3.41 7.97
C THR A 39 -2.14 -2.89 8.76
N TYR A 40 -1.57 -1.76 8.35
CA TYR A 40 -0.44 -1.14 9.05
C TYR A 40 -0.95 -0.11 10.06
N GLU A 41 -0.49 -0.21 11.30
CA GLU A 41 -0.70 0.84 12.31
C GLU A 41 0.34 1.96 12.11
N LEU A 42 0.24 2.68 10.99
CA LEU A 42 1.17 3.76 10.68
C LEU A 42 1.00 4.92 11.68
N PRO A 43 2.09 5.39 12.32
CA PRO A 43 2.01 6.54 13.20
C PRO A 43 1.61 7.78 12.39
N LEU A 44 0.64 8.56 12.89
CA LEU A 44 0.33 9.86 12.31
C LEU A 44 1.46 10.83 12.65
N TYR A 45 2.08 11.42 11.63
CA TYR A 45 3.05 12.49 11.86
C TYR A 45 2.36 13.69 12.53
N THR A 46 2.89 14.12 13.66
CA THR A 46 2.53 15.40 14.25
C THR A 46 3.78 16.10 14.75
N SER A 47 3.79 17.44 14.79
CA SER A 47 4.91 18.21 15.35
C SER A 47 5.22 17.88 16.81
N LYS A 48 4.29 17.25 17.53
CA LYS A 48 4.43 16.81 18.92
C LYS A 48 4.95 15.36 19.05
N THR A 49 4.86 14.58 17.98
CA THR A 49 5.19 13.14 17.95
C THR A 49 6.17 12.88 16.81
N SER A 50 7.32 13.55 16.84
CA SER A 50 8.37 13.40 15.81
C SER A 50 9.16 12.08 15.91
N ASN A 51 9.05 11.37 17.05
CA ASN A 51 9.75 10.10 17.32
C ASN A 51 8.73 8.98 17.67
N GLY A 52 7.68 8.84 16.87
CA GLY A 52 6.74 7.72 17.00
C GLY A 52 7.42 6.38 16.75
N ASP A 53 6.81 5.28 17.20
CA ASP A 53 7.28 3.93 16.88
C ASP A 53 7.26 3.73 15.36
N ALA A 54 8.45 3.59 14.78
CA ALA A 54 8.65 3.46 13.34
C ALA A 54 8.60 2.01 12.87
N LYS A 55 8.25 1.04 13.73
CA LYS A 55 8.28 -0.38 13.38
C LYS A 55 7.40 -0.71 12.17
N GLU A 56 6.13 -0.30 12.18
CA GLU A 56 5.19 -0.56 11.08
C GLU A 56 5.61 0.18 9.80
N LEU A 57 6.11 1.41 9.94
CA LEU A 57 6.66 2.18 8.82
C LEU A 57 7.88 1.48 8.21
N ASN A 58 8.81 0.99 9.03
CA ASN A 58 9.99 0.26 8.57
C ASN A 58 9.59 -1.07 7.90
N SER A 59 8.57 -1.76 8.41
CA SER A 59 8.02 -2.96 7.77
C SER A 59 7.44 -2.64 6.39
N LEU A 60 6.73 -1.53 6.25
CA LEU A 60 6.22 -1.07 4.96
C LEU A 60 7.36 -0.71 4.00
N ILE A 61 8.38 0.01 4.47
CA ILE A 61 9.57 0.36 3.67
C ILE A 61 10.26 -0.91 3.17
N GLN A 62 10.49 -1.89 4.05
CA GLN A 62 11.09 -3.17 3.69
C GLN A 62 10.24 -3.93 2.66
N ALA A 63 8.92 -3.94 2.83
CA ALA A 63 8.00 -4.51 1.85
C ALA A 63 8.02 -3.78 0.51
N LEU A 64 8.58 -2.57 0.42
CA LEU A 64 8.67 -1.76 -0.79
C LEU A 64 10.11 -1.63 -1.34
N GLU A 65 11.13 -2.16 -0.65
CA GLU A 65 12.57 -1.86 -0.87
C GLU A 65 13.21 -2.49 -2.13
N ASP A 66 12.44 -3.11 -3.02
CA ASP A 66 12.96 -3.70 -4.26
C ASP A 66 12.63 -2.85 -5.50
N SER A 67 13.10 -3.32 -6.66
CA SER A 67 12.88 -2.66 -7.96
C SER A 67 11.53 -2.97 -8.59
N SER A 68 10.60 -3.62 -7.89
CA SER A 68 9.35 -4.06 -8.48
C SER A 68 8.39 -2.88 -8.68
N PRO A 69 7.79 -2.74 -9.88
CA PRO A 69 6.82 -1.68 -10.15
C PRO A 69 5.60 -1.77 -9.22
N TRP A 70 4.95 -0.63 -9.00
CA TRP A 70 3.75 -0.54 -8.17
C TRP A 70 2.48 -0.34 -9.02
N PHE A 71 1.42 -1.05 -8.67
CA PHE A 71 0.05 -0.81 -9.14
C PHE A 71 -0.77 -0.32 -7.95
N VAL A 72 -1.11 0.97 -7.93
CA VAL A 72 -1.77 1.59 -6.77
C VAL A 72 -3.28 1.72 -7.00
N LEU A 73 -4.07 1.15 -6.09
CA LEU A 73 -5.53 1.15 -6.12
C LEU A 73 -6.07 1.86 -4.88
N LEU A 74 -6.48 3.11 -5.08
CA LEU A 74 -6.95 3.98 -4.01
C LEU A 74 -8.41 4.36 -4.25
N PRO A 75 -9.25 4.41 -3.20
CA PRO A 75 -10.52 5.11 -3.30
C PRO A 75 -10.30 6.61 -3.50
N GLU A 76 -11.27 7.24 -4.15
CA GLU A 76 -11.37 8.68 -4.22
C GLU A 76 -12.03 9.20 -2.93
N TYR A 77 -11.42 10.22 -2.30
CA TYR A 77 -11.94 10.89 -1.10
C TYR A 77 -12.06 12.40 -1.33
N ASN A 78 -13.28 12.89 -1.56
CA ASN A 78 -13.61 14.32 -1.76
C ASN A 78 -12.76 15.04 -2.84
N GLY A 79 -12.57 14.40 -3.98
CA GLY A 79 -11.69 14.82 -5.07
C GLY A 79 -10.20 14.52 -4.84
N GLY A 80 -9.85 13.85 -3.74
CA GLY A 80 -8.47 13.64 -3.31
C GLY A 80 -8.12 12.19 -3.01
N LEU A 81 -6.97 12.02 -2.36
CA LEU A 81 -6.39 10.74 -1.97
C LEU A 81 -6.74 10.41 -0.51
N PRO A 82 -6.82 9.12 -0.14
CA PRO A 82 -7.13 8.72 1.24
C PRO A 82 -6.02 9.16 2.21
N PRO A 83 -6.35 9.55 3.45
CA PRO A 83 -5.36 9.99 4.44
C PRO A 83 -4.25 8.97 4.72
N VAL A 84 -4.56 7.67 4.74
CA VAL A 84 -3.56 6.60 4.98
C VAL A 84 -2.51 6.53 3.87
N TRP A 85 -2.89 6.83 2.62
CA TRP A 85 -1.94 6.92 1.50
C TRP A 85 -1.01 8.12 1.66
N ILE A 86 -1.56 9.28 2.03
CA ILE A 86 -0.75 10.47 2.28
C ILE A 86 0.23 10.22 3.44
N ASN A 87 -0.24 9.66 4.55
CA ASN A 87 0.60 9.36 5.72
C ASN A 87 1.69 8.32 5.42
N ALA A 88 1.47 7.40 4.48
CA ALA A 88 2.50 6.45 4.05
C ALA A 88 3.62 7.11 3.21
N LEU A 89 3.35 8.28 2.62
CA LEU A 89 4.28 9.00 1.73
C LEU A 89 4.97 10.21 2.37
N THR A 90 4.46 10.74 3.48
CA THR A 90 4.93 12.01 4.10
C THR A 90 5.25 11.83 5.57
#